data_AF-A0A9J7ND93-F1
#
_entry.id   AF-A0A9J7ND93-F1
#
_cell.length_a   1.000
_cell.length_b   1.000
_cell.length_c   1.000
_cell.angle_alpha   90.00
_cell.angle_beta   90.00
_cell.angle_gamma   90.00
#
_symmetry.space_group_name_H-M   'P 1'
#
loop_
_entity.id
_entity.type
_entity.pdbx_description
1 polymer ?
#
loop_
_entity_poly.entity_id
_entity_poly.type
_entity_poly.pdbx_seq_one_letter_code
_entity_poly.pdbx_strand_id
1 'polypeptide(L)'
;MPGSAGKRKAENSWPDDVGIVAMEMYFPAQYVDQSQLEEFDGVSSGKYTIGLGQQKMGFCSDREDINSLCLTAVQNLMERNNISYENIGRLEVGTTVGTETIIDKSKSVKTVLMQLFQESGNTNVEGIDTTNACFGGTQALFNSLAWVESSAWDGRYALAVAGDIAVYATGNARPTGGAGAVAMLIGPNAPLVIERVS
;
A
#
# COMPACT_ATOMS: atom_id res chain seq x y z
N MET A 1 -15.26 -44.03 37.63
CA MET A 1 -14.20 -43.28 36.91
C MET A 1 -13.43 -44.27 36.03
N PRO A 2 -12.83 -43.88 34.90
CA PRO A 2 -13.05 -42.75 33.97
C PRO A 2 -13.39 -43.32 32.54
N GLY A 3 -13.64 -42.57 31.48
CA GLY A 3 -13.41 -41.16 31.26
C GLY A 3 -14.32 -40.60 30.17
N SER A 4 -14.77 -39.38 30.45
CA SER A 4 -15.19 -38.41 29.43
C SER A 4 -14.07 -38.31 28.40
N ALA A 5 -14.33 -38.78 27.18
CA ALA A 5 -13.52 -38.42 26.03
C ALA A 5 -13.73 -36.91 25.81
N GLY A 6 -12.84 -36.11 26.38
CA GLY A 6 -12.74 -34.70 26.09
C GLY A 6 -12.62 -34.53 24.57
N LYS A 7 -13.69 -34.05 23.94
CA LYS A 7 -13.63 -33.48 22.60
C LYS A 7 -12.71 -32.26 22.70
N ARG A 8 -11.41 -32.46 22.47
CA ARG A 8 -10.56 -31.36 22.00
C ARG A 8 -11.06 -31.02 20.59
N LYS A 9 -12.05 -30.12 20.51
CA LYS A 9 -12.16 -29.27 19.33
C LYS A 9 -10.85 -28.52 19.28
N ALA A 10 -9.99 -28.83 18.31
CA ALA A 10 -9.08 -27.82 17.83
C ALA A 10 -9.99 -26.71 17.30
N GLU A 11 -10.16 -25.63 18.08
CA GLU A 11 -10.77 -24.41 17.56
C GLU A 11 -9.80 -23.88 16.52
N ASN A 12 -9.97 -24.31 15.28
CA ASN A 12 -9.56 -23.51 14.12
C ASN A 12 -10.55 -22.34 14.03
N SER A 13 -10.60 -21.50 15.05
CA SER A 13 -11.25 -20.20 14.95
C SER A 13 -10.33 -19.32 14.12
N TRP A 14 -10.91 -18.64 13.14
CA TRP A 14 -10.18 -17.64 12.39
C TRP A 14 -9.68 -16.57 13.37
N PRO A 15 -8.55 -15.89 13.07
CA PRO A 15 -8.11 -14.80 13.90
C PRO A 15 -9.24 -13.78 14.13
N ASP A 16 -9.37 -13.33 15.37
CA ASP A 16 -10.36 -12.32 15.74
C ASP A 16 -9.86 -10.92 15.33
N ASP A 17 -10.81 -10.05 15.00
CA ASP A 17 -10.58 -8.63 14.75
C ASP A 17 -9.46 -8.35 13.71
N VAL A 18 -9.50 -9.08 12.59
CA VAL A 18 -8.54 -8.90 11.50
C VAL A 18 -8.79 -7.58 10.79
N GLY A 19 -7.73 -6.79 10.62
CA GLY A 19 -7.81 -5.51 9.95
C GLY A 19 -6.49 -4.77 9.85
N ILE A 20 -6.55 -3.45 9.74
CA ILE A 20 -5.37 -2.60 9.61
C ILE A 20 -4.85 -2.26 11.01
N VAL A 21 -3.67 -2.77 11.34
CA VAL A 21 -2.96 -2.58 12.61
C VAL A 21 -2.25 -1.23 12.64
N ALA A 22 -1.57 -0.90 11.54
CA ALA A 22 -0.83 0.35 11.37
C ALA A 22 -0.88 0.78 9.90
N MET A 23 -0.76 2.09 9.67
CA MET A 23 -0.71 2.68 8.34
C MET A 23 0.29 3.81 8.30
N GLU A 24 1.04 3.91 7.22
CA GLU A 24 2.01 4.98 6.98
C GLU A 24 1.87 5.49 5.55
N MET A 25 2.05 6.79 5.35
CA MET A 25 1.93 7.42 4.05
C MET A 25 3.18 8.23 3.72
N TYR A 26 3.57 8.20 2.45
CA TYR A 26 4.63 9.02 1.90
C TYR A 26 4.14 9.72 0.63
N PHE A 27 4.47 10.99 0.50
CA PHE A 27 4.25 11.78 -0.71
C PHE A 27 5.48 12.68 -0.93
N PRO A 28 5.80 13.03 -2.19
CA PRO A 28 6.94 13.88 -2.49
C PRO A 28 6.88 15.23 -1.76
N ALA A 29 8.04 15.76 -1.38
CA ALA A 29 8.13 17.04 -0.67
C ALA A 29 7.84 18.26 -1.59
N GLN A 30 7.93 18.08 -2.90
CA GLN A 30 7.69 19.14 -3.89
C GLN A 30 6.25 19.11 -4.39
N TYR A 31 5.69 20.31 -4.57
CA TYR A 31 4.37 20.49 -5.13
C TYR A 31 4.33 21.73 -6.03
N VAL A 32 3.37 21.74 -6.96
CA VAL A 32 2.97 22.94 -7.69
C VAL A 32 1.63 23.45 -7.14
N ASP A 33 1.54 24.76 -6.94
CA ASP A 33 0.28 25.39 -6.54
C ASP A 33 -0.68 25.46 -7.74
N GLN A 34 -1.92 25.02 -7.55
CA GLN A 34 -2.89 24.95 -8.65
C GLN A 34 -3.27 26.33 -9.17
N SER A 35 -3.23 27.37 -8.32
CA SER A 35 -3.47 28.75 -8.78
C SER A 35 -2.36 29.25 -9.71
N GLN A 36 -1.11 28.88 -9.43
CA GLN A 36 0.03 29.18 -10.30
C GLN A 36 -0.02 28.37 -11.59
N LEU A 37 -0.50 27.13 -11.53
CA LEU A 37 -0.70 26.30 -12.71
C LEU A 37 -1.83 26.83 -13.60
N GLU A 38 -2.90 27.39 -13.01
CA GLU A 38 -3.96 28.08 -13.77
C GLU A 38 -3.40 29.26 -14.58
N GLU A 39 -2.55 30.08 -13.94
CA GLU A 39 -1.88 31.22 -14.60
C GLU A 39 -0.94 30.75 -15.72
N PHE A 40 -0.14 29.71 -15.44
CA PHE A 40 0.79 29.13 -16.42
C PHE A 40 0.08 28.54 -17.65
N ASP A 41 -1.03 27.83 -17.44
CA ASP A 41 -1.80 27.21 -18.52
C ASP A 41 -2.71 28.21 -19.26
N GLY A 42 -2.80 29.46 -18.78
CA GLY A 42 -3.64 30.52 -19.38
C GLY A 42 -5.14 30.23 -19.27
N VAL A 43 -5.55 29.51 -18.23
CA VAL A 43 -6.97 29.16 -17.99
C VAL A 43 -7.62 30.16 -17.03
N SER A 44 -8.97 30.17 -16.98
CA SER A 44 -9.69 31.02 -16.06
C SER A 44 -9.37 30.68 -14.60
N SER A 45 -9.18 31.71 -13.77
CA SER A 45 -9.04 31.53 -12.32
C SER A 45 -10.20 30.71 -11.75
N GLY A 46 -9.88 29.74 -10.90
CA GLY A 46 -10.87 28.84 -10.32
C GLY A 46 -11.10 27.55 -11.13
N LYS A 47 -10.55 27.39 -12.33
CA LYS A 47 -10.75 26.16 -13.12
C LYS A 47 -10.26 24.91 -12.40
N TYR A 48 -9.08 24.98 -11.76
CA TYR A 48 -8.48 23.86 -11.03
C TYR A 48 -8.83 23.94 -9.55
N THR A 49 -8.73 25.12 -8.95
CA THR A 49 -8.95 25.33 -7.51
C THR A 49 -10.41 25.17 -7.09
N ILE A 50 -11.36 25.60 -7.92
CA ILE A 50 -12.81 25.50 -7.66
C ILE A 50 -13.41 24.37 -8.52
N GLY A 51 -13.10 24.33 -9.82
CA GLY A 51 -13.65 23.36 -10.76
C GLY A 51 -13.23 21.92 -10.47
N LEU A 52 -11.96 21.70 -10.15
CA LEU A 52 -11.45 20.38 -9.73
C LEU A 52 -11.38 20.23 -8.20
N GLY A 53 -11.47 21.33 -7.45
CA GLY A 53 -11.28 21.35 -6.00
C GLY A 53 -9.83 21.10 -5.55
N GLN A 54 -8.86 21.20 -6.46
CA GLN A 54 -7.45 20.89 -6.20
C GLN A 54 -6.68 22.14 -5.77
N GLN A 55 -5.94 22.08 -4.67
CA GLN A 55 -5.15 23.22 -4.19
C GLN A 55 -3.68 23.11 -4.57
N LYS A 56 -3.10 21.92 -4.43
CA LYS A 56 -1.69 21.64 -4.66
C LYS A 56 -1.54 20.26 -5.30
N MET A 57 -0.60 20.11 -6.21
CA MET A 57 -0.28 18.84 -6.85
C MET A 57 1.16 18.46 -6.54
N GLY A 58 1.34 17.36 -5.79
CA GLY A 58 2.66 16.79 -5.52
C GLY A 58 3.20 16.08 -6.76
N PHE A 59 4.51 16.16 -6.99
CA PHE A 59 5.17 15.48 -8.10
C PHE A 59 6.55 14.97 -7.70
N CYS A 60 6.98 13.87 -8.32
CA CYS A 60 8.32 13.33 -8.12
C CYS A 60 9.36 14.11 -8.94
N SER A 61 10.53 14.34 -8.35
CA SER A 61 11.72 14.77 -9.09
C SER A 61 12.40 13.57 -9.77
N ASP A 62 13.54 13.80 -10.44
CA ASP A 62 14.37 12.73 -11.00
C ASP A 62 15.01 11.80 -9.95
N ARG A 63 14.84 12.11 -8.66
CA ARG A 63 15.33 11.32 -7.52
C ARG A 63 14.31 10.36 -6.95
N GLU A 64 13.04 10.45 -7.34
CA GLU A 64 11.95 9.67 -6.76
C GLU A 64 11.23 8.87 -7.86
N ASP A 65 11.16 7.56 -7.66
CA ASP A 65 10.40 6.62 -8.48
C ASP A 65 9.46 5.78 -7.61
N ILE A 66 8.59 4.96 -8.22
CA ILE A 66 7.61 4.17 -7.45
C ILE A 66 8.27 3.24 -6.43
N ASN A 67 9.47 2.73 -6.72
CA ASN A 67 10.20 1.87 -5.80
C ASN A 67 10.62 2.66 -4.55
N SER A 68 11.19 3.85 -4.74
CA SER A 68 11.62 4.73 -3.64
C SER A 68 10.44 5.20 -2.78
N LEU A 69 9.28 5.49 -3.38
CA LEU A 69 8.08 5.86 -2.63
C LEU A 69 7.63 4.70 -1.72
N CYS A 70 7.53 3.49 -2.29
CA CYS A 70 7.13 2.28 -1.57
C CYS A 70 8.16 1.89 -0.50
N LEU A 71 9.45 1.93 -0.82
CA LEU A 71 10.55 1.66 0.14
C LEU A 71 10.46 2.60 1.34
N THR A 72 10.27 3.91 1.08
CA THR A 72 10.19 4.93 2.13
C THR A 72 8.95 4.72 3.01
N ALA A 73 7.78 4.47 2.40
CA ALA A 73 6.55 4.21 3.15
C ALA A 73 6.67 2.97 4.05
N VAL A 74 7.23 1.87 3.52
CA VAL A 74 7.44 0.63 4.29
C VAL A 74 8.45 0.85 5.41
N GLN A 75 9.61 1.42 5.12
CA GLN A 75 10.65 1.66 6.12
C GLN A 75 10.12 2.52 7.27
N ASN A 76 9.44 3.63 6.94
CA ASN A 76 8.83 4.51 7.94
C ASN A 76 7.79 3.78 8.80
N LEU A 77 6.96 2.91 8.20
CA LEU A 77 5.97 2.12 8.94
C LEU A 77 6.66 1.21 9.94
N MET A 78 7.68 0.47 9.50
CA MET A 78 8.37 -0.52 10.33
C MET A 78 9.12 0.16 11.49
N GLU A 79 9.83 1.26 11.21
CA GLU A 79 10.58 2.02 12.21
C GLU A 79 9.65 2.68 13.23
N ARG A 80 8.59 3.37 12.80
CA ARG A 80 7.68 4.08 13.72
C ARG A 80 6.90 3.15 14.65
N ASN A 81 6.64 1.92 14.20
CA ASN A 81 5.91 0.93 14.98
C ASN A 81 6.84 -0.09 15.67
N ASN A 82 8.17 0.06 15.55
CA ASN A 82 9.17 -0.86 16.08
C ASN A 82 8.93 -2.32 15.69
N ILE A 83 8.63 -2.58 14.42
CA ILE A 83 8.31 -3.91 13.90
C ILE A 83 9.54 -4.49 13.22
N SER A 84 9.93 -5.70 13.61
CA SER A 84 10.96 -6.47 12.91
C SER A 84 10.45 -6.97 11.56
N TYR A 85 11.29 -6.89 10.52
CA TYR A 85 11.02 -7.47 9.21
C TYR A 85 10.82 -9.00 9.25
N GLU A 86 11.31 -9.69 10.30
CA GLU A 86 11.05 -11.13 10.52
C GLU A 86 9.58 -11.44 10.80
N ASN A 87 8.83 -10.47 11.34
CA ASN A 87 7.42 -10.61 11.71
C ASN A 87 6.47 -10.42 10.53
N ILE A 88 6.97 -10.35 9.30
CA ILE A 88 6.17 -10.19 8.08
C ILE A 88 6.21 -11.52 7.30
N GLY A 89 5.04 -12.11 7.07
CA GLY A 89 4.88 -13.36 6.32
C GLY A 89 4.36 -13.18 4.90
N ARG A 90 3.74 -12.03 4.63
CA ARG A 90 3.23 -11.66 3.30
C ARG A 90 3.52 -10.20 3.00
N LEU A 91 3.96 -9.92 1.78
CA LEU A 91 4.12 -8.58 1.23
C LEU A 91 3.49 -8.54 -0.16
N GLU A 92 2.43 -7.74 -0.31
CA GLU A 92 1.76 -7.53 -1.57
C GLU A 92 1.74 -6.06 -1.94
N VAL A 93 2.12 -5.76 -3.19
CA VAL A 93 2.16 -4.38 -3.68
C VAL A 93 1.03 -4.18 -4.68
N GLY A 94 0.08 -3.34 -4.32
CA GLY A 94 -0.94 -2.83 -5.20
C GLY A 94 -0.44 -1.59 -5.96
N THR A 95 0.05 -1.77 -7.18
CA THR A 95 0.41 -0.62 -8.01
C THR A 95 -0.80 -0.16 -8.81
N THR A 96 -1.02 1.16 -8.80
CA THR A 96 -2.03 1.75 -9.66
C THR A 96 -1.43 2.01 -11.04
N VAL A 97 -2.11 1.55 -12.08
CA VAL A 97 -1.79 1.94 -13.45
C VAL A 97 -2.71 3.09 -13.81
N GLY A 98 -2.29 4.30 -13.40
CA GLY A 98 -2.92 5.55 -13.78
C GLY A 98 -2.62 5.87 -15.23
N THR A 99 -1.33 5.97 -15.59
CA THR A 99 -0.83 6.08 -16.97
C THR A 99 0.68 5.82 -17.00
N GLU A 100 1.09 4.54 -16.96
CA GLU A 100 2.48 4.09 -17.23
C GLU A 100 3.45 3.88 -16.04
N THR A 101 2.99 3.69 -14.79
CA THR A 101 3.89 3.26 -13.69
C THR A 101 4.23 1.75 -13.76
N ILE A 102 4.69 1.27 -14.92
CA ILE A 102 5.34 -0.02 -15.08
C ILE A 102 6.82 0.27 -15.38
N ILE A 103 7.63 0.42 -14.33
CA ILE A 103 9.09 0.62 -14.49
C ILE A 103 9.72 -0.60 -15.19
N ASP A 104 9.22 -1.79 -14.89
CA ASP A 104 9.69 -3.03 -15.48
C ASP A 104 8.49 -3.97 -15.70
N LYS A 105 8.31 -4.47 -16.94
CA LYS A 105 7.22 -5.40 -17.30
C LYS A 105 7.41 -6.81 -16.73
N SER A 106 8.56 -7.08 -16.12
CA SER A 106 9.01 -8.41 -15.67
C SER A 106 9.41 -8.44 -14.19
N LYS A 107 9.89 -7.33 -13.61
CA LYS A 107 10.29 -7.24 -12.21
C LYS A 107 9.30 -6.45 -11.38
N SER A 108 8.66 -7.14 -10.45
CA SER A 108 7.72 -6.57 -9.48
C SER A 108 8.41 -5.61 -8.49
N VAL A 109 7.74 -4.52 -8.10
CA VAL A 109 8.12 -3.63 -7.00
C VAL A 109 8.34 -4.42 -5.71
N LYS A 110 7.56 -5.48 -5.47
CA LYS A 110 7.77 -6.41 -4.35
C LYS A 110 9.19 -6.95 -4.27
N THR A 111 9.81 -7.31 -5.40
CA THR A 111 11.20 -7.81 -5.40
C THR A 111 12.23 -6.76 -5.01
N VAL A 112 11.94 -5.49 -5.29
CA VAL A 112 12.77 -4.37 -4.83
C VAL A 112 12.59 -4.15 -3.33
N LEU A 113 11.35 -4.19 -2.83
CA LEU A 113 11.06 -4.07 -1.39
C LEU A 113 11.71 -5.18 -0.56
N MET A 114 11.91 -6.38 -1.11
CA MET A 114 12.64 -7.46 -0.43
C MET A 114 14.09 -7.09 -0.05
N GLN A 115 14.66 -6.02 -0.60
CA GLN A 115 15.95 -5.48 -0.15
C GLN A 115 15.92 -5.08 1.33
N LEU A 116 14.80 -4.53 1.83
CA LEU A 116 14.62 -4.16 3.24
C LEU A 116 14.66 -5.38 4.18
N PHE A 117 14.37 -6.57 3.65
CA PHE A 117 14.29 -7.81 4.43
C PHE A 117 15.62 -8.56 4.49
N GLN A 118 16.62 -8.17 3.67
CA GLN A 118 17.88 -8.90 3.53
C GLN A 118 18.66 -8.98 4.84
N GLU A 119 18.73 -7.87 5.58
CA GLU A 119 19.47 -7.82 6.85
C GLU A 119 18.83 -8.73 7.92
N SER A 120 17.51 -8.86 7.91
CA SER A 120 16.79 -9.79 8.79
C SER A 120 16.91 -11.25 8.38
N GLY A 121 17.40 -11.55 7.17
CA GLY A 121 17.42 -12.90 6.60
C GLY A 121 16.03 -13.46 6.23
N ASN A 122 14.95 -12.69 6.41
CA ASN A 122 13.59 -13.12 6.10
C ASN A 122 13.33 -13.11 4.58
N THR A 123 13.55 -14.26 3.95
CA THR A 123 13.30 -14.48 2.51
C THR A 123 11.99 -15.21 2.24
N ASN A 124 11.39 -15.81 3.27
CA ASN A 124 10.13 -16.56 3.16
C ASN A 124 8.93 -15.62 3.36
N VAL A 125 8.69 -14.76 2.35
CA VAL A 125 7.62 -13.76 2.34
C VAL A 125 6.76 -13.95 1.09
N GLU A 126 5.51 -14.37 1.28
CA GLU A 126 4.52 -14.54 0.21
C GLU A 126 4.11 -13.21 -0.44
N GLY A 127 3.44 -13.29 -1.58
CA GLY A 127 2.89 -12.11 -2.28
C GLY A 127 3.73 -11.66 -3.48
N ILE A 128 3.06 -10.91 -4.35
CA ILE A 128 3.53 -10.41 -5.64
C ILE A 128 3.02 -8.97 -5.84
N ASP A 129 3.15 -8.44 -7.05
CA ASP A 129 2.46 -7.22 -7.44
C ASP A 129 1.07 -7.55 -7.98
N THR A 130 0.09 -6.75 -7.59
CA THR A 130 -1.28 -6.78 -8.07
C THR A 130 -1.60 -5.43 -8.72
N THR A 131 -2.13 -5.47 -9.94
CA THR A 131 -2.31 -4.25 -10.74
C THR A 131 -3.67 -4.24 -11.40
N ASN A 132 -4.49 -3.23 -11.07
CA ASN A 132 -5.75 -2.94 -11.77
C ASN A 132 -6.17 -1.48 -11.54
N ALA A 133 -5.64 -0.54 -12.33
CA ALA A 133 -5.89 0.90 -12.15
C ALA A 133 -5.86 1.29 -10.65
N CYS A 134 -6.68 2.23 -10.20
CA CYS A 134 -6.67 2.68 -8.80
C CYS A 134 -7.13 1.62 -7.78
N PHE A 135 -7.55 0.44 -8.25
CA PHE A 135 -8.03 -0.66 -7.40
C PHE A 135 -6.91 -1.61 -6.95
N GLY A 136 -5.70 -1.53 -7.53
CA GLY A 136 -4.58 -2.42 -7.20
C GLY A 136 -4.28 -2.47 -5.69
N GLY A 137 -4.24 -1.30 -5.04
CA GLY A 137 -4.05 -1.19 -3.58
C GLY A 137 -5.13 -1.90 -2.76
N THR A 138 -6.40 -1.76 -3.15
CA THR A 138 -7.52 -2.42 -2.49
C THR A 138 -7.46 -3.93 -2.66
N GLN A 139 -7.09 -4.42 -3.84
CA GLN A 139 -6.95 -5.86 -4.06
C GLN A 139 -5.79 -6.45 -3.25
N ALA A 140 -4.67 -5.73 -3.12
CA ALA A 140 -3.56 -6.14 -2.24
C ALA A 140 -3.97 -6.20 -0.77
N LEU A 141 -4.81 -5.26 -0.31
CA LEU A 141 -5.41 -5.30 1.02
C LEU A 141 -6.31 -6.52 1.20
N PHE A 142 -7.22 -6.80 0.26
CA PHE A 142 -8.11 -7.96 0.35
C PHE A 142 -7.37 -9.29 0.33
N ASN A 143 -6.35 -9.43 -0.51
CA ASN A 143 -5.52 -10.62 -0.54
C ASN A 143 -4.74 -10.80 0.77
N SER A 144 -4.30 -9.70 1.39
CA SER A 144 -3.62 -9.73 2.70
C SER A 144 -4.56 -10.14 3.83
N LEU A 145 -5.77 -9.60 3.86
CA LEU A 145 -6.82 -10.00 4.82
C LEU A 145 -7.17 -11.48 4.66
N ALA A 146 -7.43 -11.92 3.43
CA ALA A 146 -7.76 -13.31 3.13
C ALA A 146 -6.63 -14.27 3.51
N TRP A 147 -5.35 -13.88 3.32
CA TRP A 147 -4.22 -14.69 3.75
C TRP A 147 -4.17 -14.84 5.27
N VAL A 148 -4.35 -13.74 6.03
CA VAL A 148 -4.40 -13.77 7.51
C VAL A 148 -5.54 -14.67 8.01
N GLU A 149 -6.67 -14.69 7.31
CA GLU A 149 -7.83 -15.53 7.67
C GLU A 149 -7.76 -16.97 7.12
N SER A 150 -6.73 -17.29 6.32
CA SER A 150 -6.61 -18.60 5.68
C SER A 150 -5.93 -19.64 6.56
N SER A 151 -6.07 -20.91 6.19
CA SER A 151 -5.28 -22.00 6.78
C SER A 151 -3.79 -21.94 6.45
N ALA A 152 -3.37 -21.05 5.53
CA ALA A 152 -1.97 -20.84 5.18
C ALA A 152 -1.29 -19.76 6.05
N TRP A 153 -2.05 -19.08 6.92
CA TRP A 153 -1.50 -18.09 7.83
C TRP A 153 -0.49 -18.73 8.79
N ASP A 154 0.67 -18.09 8.92
CA ASP A 154 1.79 -18.57 9.73
C ASP A 154 1.98 -17.78 11.05
N GLY A 155 1.01 -16.93 11.40
CA GLY A 155 1.04 -16.10 12.61
C GLY A 155 1.73 -14.74 12.45
N ARG A 156 2.37 -14.47 11.30
CA ARG A 156 3.03 -13.19 11.01
C ARG A 156 2.07 -12.16 10.42
N TYR A 157 2.48 -10.90 10.38
CA TYR A 157 1.72 -9.83 9.74
C TYR A 157 1.78 -9.94 8.21
N ALA A 158 0.73 -9.43 7.56
CA ALA A 158 0.77 -9.12 6.15
C ALA A 158 1.02 -7.61 5.94
N LEU A 159 1.71 -7.26 4.86
CA LEU A 159 2.03 -5.89 4.49
C LEU A 159 1.45 -5.63 3.09
N ALA A 160 0.47 -4.73 3.01
CA ALA A 160 -0.10 -4.27 1.75
C ALA A 160 0.42 -2.87 1.45
N VAL A 161 1.02 -2.67 0.27
CA VAL A 161 1.58 -1.37 -0.14
C VAL A 161 0.85 -0.89 -1.37
N ALA A 162 0.24 0.28 -1.31
CA ALA A 162 -0.36 0.95 -2.45
C ALA A 162 0.51 2.12 -2.88
N GLY A 163 0.86 2.24 -4.16
CA GLY A 163 1.66 3.37 -4.63
C GLY A 163 1.38 3.74 -6.08
N ASP A 164 1.54 5.02 -6.40
CA ASP A 164 1.40 5.54 -7.76
C ASP A 164 2.17 6.83 -8.01
N ILE A 165 2.47 7.07 -9.28
CA ILE A 165 2.97 8.31 -9.86
C ILE A 165 2.07 8.62 -11.07
N ALA A 166 1.06 9.45 -10.87
CA ALA A 166 0.13 9.89 -11.90
C ALA A 166 0.70 11.12 -12.63
N VAL A 167 1.35 10.91 -13.77
CA VAL A 167 1.89 11.96 -14.64
C VAL A 167 1.20 11.91 -16.00
N TYR A 168 0.59 13.03 -16.38
CA TYR A 168 -0.15 13.16 -17.63
C TYR A 168 0.53 14.12 -18.62
N ALA A 169 0.34 13.86 -19.91
CA ALA A 169 0.75 14.77 -20.99
C ALA A 169 0.11 16.16 -20.86
N THR A 170 0.62 17.15 -21.60
CA THR A 170 0.03 18.49 -21.66
C THR A 170 -1.46 18.41 -22.02
N GLY A 171 -2.30 19.11 -21.26
CA GLY A 171 -3.75 19.15 -21.46
C GLY A 171 -4.51 19.16 -20.14
N ASN A 172 -5.84 19.02 -20.22
CA ASN A 172 -6.74 19.16 -19.06
C ASN A 172 -6.56 18.08 -17.98
N ALA A 173 -5.87 16.98 -18.26
CA ALA A 173 -5.57 15.93 -17.28
C ALA A 173 -4.27 16.18 -16.48
N ARG A 174 -3.38 17.06 -16.95
CA ARG A 174 -2.15 17.41 -16.22
C ARG A 174 -2.39 17.87 -14.79
N PRO A 175 -3.38 18.75 -14.50
CA PRO A 175 -3.65 19.23 -13.15
C PRO A 175 -4.23 18.17 -12.21
N THR A 176 -4.58 16.98 -12.69
CA THR A 176 -5.12 15.87 -11.89
C THR A 176 -4.07 14.81 -11.58
N GLY A 177 -2.79 15.11 -11.81
CA GLY A 177 -1.68 14.25 -11.44
C GLY A 177 -1.45 14.19 -9.93
N GLY A 178 -0.40 13.48 -9.54
CA GLY A 178 -0.03 13.29 -8.14
C GLY A 178 0.95 12.14 -7.98
N ALA A 179 1.55 12.02 -6.80
CA ALA A 179 2.37 10.88 -6.47
C ALA A 179 2.33 10.60 -4.97
N GLY A 180 2.41 9.32 -4.62
CA GLY A 180 2.47 8.90 -3.22
C GLY A 180 2.42 7.39 -3.06
N ALA A 181 2.71 6.95 -1.84
CA ALA A 181 2.60 5.56 -1.42
C ALA A 181 2.00 5.47 -0.01
N VAL A 182 1.28 4.38 0.25
CA VAL A 182 0.68 4.04 1.54
C VAL A 182 1.06 2.59 1.86
N ALA A 183 1.67 2.37 3.01
CA ALA A 183 1.92 1.04 3.55
C ALA A 183 0.88 0.76 4.64
N MET A 184 0.28 -0.43 4.60
CA MET A 184 -0.72 -0.90 5.56
C MET A 184 -0.26 -2.22 6.15
N LEU A 185 -0.20 -2.30 7.47
CA LEU A 185 0.08 -3.53 8.20
C LEU A 185 -1.23 -4.21 8.57
N ILE A 186 -1.37 -5.49 8.25
CA ILE A 186 -2.58 -6.28 8.43
C ILE A 186 -2.32 -7.42 9.41
N GLY A 187 -3.22 -7.58 10.36
CA GLY A 187 -3.14 -8.62 11.39
C GLY A 187 -4.39 -8.68 12.28
N PRO A 188 -4.43 -9.60 13.24
CA PRO A 188 -5.50 -9.72 14.24
C PRO A 188 -5.45 -8.59 15.27
N ASN A 189 -6.54 -8.42 16.04
CA ASN A 189 -6.68 -7.40 17.09
C ASN A 189 -6.41 -5.97 16.58
N ALA A 190 -6.82 -5.70 15.35
CA ALA A 190 -6.57 -4.42 14.71
C ALA A 190 -7.46 -3.31 15.32
N PRO A 191 -6.95 -2.07 15.47
CA PRO A 191 -7.78 -0.93 15.85
C PRO A 191 -8.77 -0.55 14.73
N LEU A 192 -8.47 -0.89 13.48
CA LEU A 192 -9.38 -0.74 12.34
C LEU A 192 -9.73 -2.13 11.79
N VAL A 193 -10.74 -2.75 12.38
CA VAL A 193 -11.25 -4.07 11.99
C VAL A 193 -12.02 -3.97 10.68
N ILE A 194 -11.80 -4.94 9.77
CA ILE A 194 -12.58 -5.05 8.55
C ILE A 194 -13.81 -5.93 8.83
N GLU A 195 -14.99 -5.38 8.58
CA GLU A 195 -16.24 -6.12 8.75
C GLU A 195 -16.32 -7.25 7.73
N ARG A 196 -16.54 -8.47 8.22
CA ARG A 196 -16.78 -9.63 7.36
C ARG A 196 -18.14 -9.49 6.71
N VAL A 197 -18.20 -9.66 5.40
CA VAL A 197 -19.48 -9.74 4.69
C VAL A 197 -20.18 -11.04 5.13
N SER A 198 -21.21 -10.90 5.97
CA SER A 198 -22.06 -11.99 6.45
C SER A 198 -23.04 -12.46 5.39
#